data_AF-A0AA35RF10-F1
#
_entry.id   AF-A0AA35RF10-F1
#
_cell.length_a   1.000
_cell.length_b   1.000
_cell.length_c   1.000
_cell.angle_alpha   90.00
_cell.angle_beta   90.00
_cell.angle_gamma   90.00
#
_symmetry.space_group_name_H-M   'P 1'
#
loop_
_entity.id
_entity.type
_entity.pdbx_description
1 polymer ?
#
loop_
_entity_poly.entity_id
_entity_poly.type
_entity_poly.pdbx_seq_one_letter_code
_entity_poly.pdbx_strand_id
1 'polypeptide(L)'
;MPSSLDSVVKASEISVTSILAEIEVMGNELKKIEHNGSQITQHPKMLKETGLRLKQEVETFLGEYCARLNVLDSRAQEMSNTYSKLLTKFGEKVGTDSEDFFATISQFLIQFNKVVQEKLSSVSRPSSAVLKYQSQDCNAQKKETSNKSKSLQKALTIDVIETDRVLGEGSATAQSRKNTITPRSTALKRKSKKLEPKADYLEKKSSDGKWAKRYFDLEQGKLHYFTSKGQGYRQTINIRGAPVRLLEIDRRVIELVSETRTYHLRAKTSASTEEWLKALQNHSQL
;
A
#
# COMPACT_ATOMS: atom_id res chain seq x y z
N MET A 1 -2.07 -13.39 -24.46
CA MET A 1 -1.64 -12.05 -23.99
C MET A 1 -0.19 -12.14 -23.60
N PRO A 2 0.67 -11.18 -23.97
CA PRO A 2 1.91 -11.04 -23.24
C PRO A 2 1.51 -10.53 -21.85
N SER A 3 1.62 -11.38 -20.84
CA SER A 3 1.49 -11.09 -19.39
C SER A 3 2.50 -10.05 -18.88
N SER A 4 3.12 -9.30 -19.79
CA SER A 4 4.27 -8.45 -19.61
C SER A 4 3.90 -6.98 -19.40
N LEU A 5 2.63 -6.57 -19.55
CA LEU A 5 2.23 -5.16 -19.51
C LEU A 5 1.21 -4.80 -18.40
N ASP A 6 0.87 -5.72 -17.51
CA ASP A 6 -0.06 -5.44 -16.40
C ASP A 6 0.43 -4.31 -15.49
N SER A 7 1.75 -4.14 -15.38
CA SER A 7 2.38 -3.06 -14.62
C SER A 7 2.17 -1.68 -15.22
N VAL A 8 1.89 -1.57 -16.52
CA VAL A 8 1.68 -0.27 -17.20
C VAL A 8 0.40 0.40 -16.70
N VAL A 9 -0.67 -0.38 -16.51
CA VAL A 9 -1.93 0.15 -15.99
C VAL A 9 -1.72 0.73 -14.58
N LYS A 10 -0.96 0.02 -13.74
CA LYS A 10 -0.62 0.52 -12.40
C LYS A 10 0.28 1.76 -12.45
N ALA A 11 1.24 1.79 -13.37
CA ALA A 11 2.13 2.92 -13.53
C ALA A 11 1.38 4.20 -13.97
N SER A 12 0.23 4.07 -14.64
CA SER A 12 -0.62 5.22 -14.98
C SER A 12 -1.30 5.89 -13.78
N GLU A 13 -1.34 5.22 -12.62
CA GLU A 13 -1.96 5.73 -11.40
C GLU A 13 -0.94 6.38 -10.44
N ILE A 14 0.35 6.33 -10.76
CA ILE A 14 1.44 6.69 -9.86
C ILE A 14 2.34 7.72 -10.55
N SER A 15 2.68 8.78 -9.81
CA SER A 15 3.54 9.85 -10.30
C SER A 15 4.96 9.74 -9.74
N VAL A 16 5.95 9.72 -10.63
CA VAL A 16 7.39 9.68 -10.27
C VAL A 16 7.77 10.93 -9.50
N THR A 17 7.26 12.11 -9.89
CA THR A 17 7.53 13.37 -9.22
C THR A 17 6.93 13.39 -7.81
N SER A 18 5.71 12.87 -7.65
CA SER A 18 5.08 12.73 -6.33
C SER A 18 5.86 11.81 -5.39
N ILE A 19 6.40 10.70 -5.90
CA ILE A 19 7.22 9.78 -5.09
C ILE A 19 8.50 10.47 -4.61
N LEU A 20 9.20 11.16 -5.51
CA LEU A 20 10.42 11.89 -5.17
C LEU A 20 10.16 12.97 -4.11
N ALA A 21 9.06 13.71 -4.25
CA ALA A 21 8.67 14.72 -3.27
C ALA A 21 8.33 14.12 -1.90
N GLU A 22 7.66 12.96 -1.84
CA GLU A 22 7.36 12.29 -0.57
C GLU A 22 8.64 11.83 0.15
N ILE A 23 9.63 11.32 -0.61
CA ILE A 23 10.95 10.94 -0.08
C ILE A 23 11.69 12.15 0.50
N GLU A 24 11.66 13.28 -0.20
CA GLU A 24 12.25 14.53 0.29
C GLU A 24 11.61 14.98 1.61
N VAL A 25 10.27 14.93 1.71
CA VAL A 25 9.55 15.25 2.94
C VAL A 25 9.98 14.32 4.08
N MET A 26 10.04 13.01 3.84
CA MET A 26 10.49 12.03 4.84
C MET A 26 11.93 12.31 5.30
N GLY A 27 12.83 12.70 4.40
CA GLY A 27 14.19 13.09 4.75
C GLY A 27 14.25 14.34 5.62
N ASN A 28 13.42 15.33 5.33
CA ASN A 28 13.31 16.55 6.12
C ASN A 28 12.69 16.28 7.50
N GLU A 29 11.72 15.37 7.61
CA GLU A 29 11.17 14.93 8.90
C GLU A 29 12.21 14.19 9.75
N LEU A 30 13.03 13.34 9.12
CA LEU A 30 14.09 12.61 9.82
C LEU A 30 15.12 13.58 10.44
N LYS A 31 15.56 14.60 9.69
CA LYS A 31 16.45 15.66 10.19
C LYS A 31 15.87 16.41 11.40
N LYS A 32 14.54 16.63 11.43
CA LYS A 32 13.87 17.26 12.59
C LYS A 32 13.90 16.35 13.81
N ILE A 33 13.68 15.05 13.64
CA ILE A 33 13.74 14.07 14.72
C ILE A 33 15.18 13.97 15.26
N GLU A 34 16.17 13.91 14.37
CA GLU A 34 17.59 13.90 14.71
C GLU A 34 18.01 15.16 15.51
N HIS A 35 17.58 16.34 15.05
CA HIS A 35 17.82 17.59 15.76
C HIS A 35 17.18 17.57 17.17
N ASN A 36 15.92 17.14 17.28
CA ASN A 36 15.23 17.04 18.57
C ASN A 36 15.88 16.00 19.49
N GLY A 37 16.34 14.86 18.94
CA GLY A 37 17.08 13.84 19.68
C GLY A 37 18.40 14.39 20.21
N SER A 38 19.10 15.20 19.42
CA SER A 38 20.34 15.88 19.84
C SER A 38 20.09 16.90 20.95
N GLN A 39 18.93 17.54 21.02
CA GLN A 39 18.58 18.45 22.12
C GLN A 39 18.46 17.70 23.46
N ILE A 40 18.02 16.43 23.45
CA ILE A 40 17.94 15.59 24.66
C ILE A 40 19.33 15.38 25.26
N THR A 41 20.38 15.33 24.44
CA THR A 41 21.75 15.06 24.90
C THR A 41 22.48 16.29 25.46
N GLN A 42 21.94 17.49 25.28
CA GLN A 42 22.56 18.75 25.72
C GLN A 42 22.50 18.96 27.25
N HIS A 43 21.67 18.20 27.97
CA HIS A 43 21.58 18.28 29.44
C HIS A 43 21.91 16.95 30.13
N PRO A 44 23.15 16.45 30.01
CA PRO A 44 23.53 15.12 30.52
C PRO A 44 23.41 15.01 32.05
N LYS A 45 23.53 16.12 32.79
CA LYS A 45 23.38 16.15 34.26
C LYS A 45 21.94 15.90 34.76
N MET A 46 20.95 15.95 33.87
CA MET A 46 19.53 15.72 34.17
C MET A 46 19.01 14.39 33.59
N LEU A 47 19.84 13.67 32.82
CA LEU A 47 19.47 12.38 32.24
C LEU A 47 19.52 11.29 33.31
N LYS A 48 18.35 10.96 33.85
CA LYS A 48 18.14 9.71 34.60
C LYS A 48 18.29 8.51 33.65
N GLU A 49 18.34 7.31 34.22
CA GLU A 49 18.38 6.03 33.49
C GLU A 49 17.33 5.96 32.35
N THR A 50 16.12 6.45 32.60
CA THR A 50 15.05 6.54 31.59
C THR A 50 15.40 7.43 30.40
N GLY A 51 16.13 8.52 30.61
CA GLY A 51 16.55 9.43 29.55
C GLY A 51 17.68 8.85 28.69
N LEU A 52 18.59 8.09 29.30
CA LEU A 52 19.62 7.34 28.56
C LEU A 52 19.00 6.26 27.68
N ARG A 53 18.01 5.54 28.20
CA ARG A 53 17.27 4.54 27.42
C ARG A 53 16.52 5.16 26.25
N LEU A 54 15.81 6.27 26.47
CA LEU A 54 15.12 6.99 25.39
C LEU A 54 16.10 7.46 24.31
N LYS A 55 17.26 8.00 24.70
CA LYS A 55 18.31 8.40 23.76
C LYS A 55 18.72 7.22 22.88
N GLN A 56 19.03 6.08 23.48
CA GLN A 56 19.43 4.87 22.75
C GLN A 56 18.34 4.37 21.81
N GLU A 57 17.07 4.38 22.26
CA GLU A 57 15.92 3.99 21.43
C GLU A 57 15.74 4.93 20.23
N VAL A 58 15.92 6.25 20.43
CA VAL A 58 15.86 7.25 19.35
C VAL A 58 17.02 7.10 18.37
N GLU A 59 18.26 6.91 18.86
CA GLU A 59 19.44 6.69 18.01
C GLU A 59 19.31 5.41 17.17
N THR A 60 18.82 4.32 17.77
CA THR A 60 18.54 3.06 17.06
C THR A 60 17.48 3.26 15.99
N PHE A 61 16.37 3.92 16.34
CA PHE A 61 15.31 4.24 15.39
C PHE A 61 15.80 5.09 14.22
N LEU A 62 16.58 6.15 14.50
CA LEU A 62 17.14 7.05 13.48
C LEU A 62 18.06 6.28 12.53
N GLY A 63 18.93 5.41 13.06
CA GLY A 63 19.82 4.57 12.25
C GLY A 63 19.03 3.65 11.29
N GLU A 64 18.06 2.89 11.81
CA GLU A 64 17.24 2.00 11.00
C GLU A 64 16.37 2.74 9.96
N TYR A 65 15.80 3.88 10.35
CA TYR A 65 14.95 4.67 9.45
C TYR A 65 15.77 5.33 8.35
N CYS A 66 16.93 5.92 8.69
CA CYS A 66 17.86 6.52 7.74
C CYS A 66 18.30 5.49 6.68
N ALA A 67 18.73 4.30 7.11
CA ALA A 67 19.14 3.24 6.20
C ALA A 67 18.01 2.85 5.22
N ARG A 68 16.78 2.68 5.72
CA ARG A 68 15.61 2.37 4.86
C ARG A 68 15.27 3.51 3.90
N LEU A 69 15.39 4.76 4.34
CA LEU A 69 15.11 5.92 3.51
C LEU A 69 16.13 6.06 2.38
N ASN A 70 17.42 5.80 2.64
CA ASN A 70 18.47 5.83 1.62
C ASN A 70 18.24 4.77 0.52
N VAL A 71 17.81 3.55 0.91
CA VAL A 71 17.44 2.52 -0.07
C VAL A 71 16.25 2.96 -0.91
N LEU A 72 15.25 3.58 -0.28
CA LEU A 72 14.06 4.06 -0.97
C LEU A 72 14.40 5.20 -1.95
N ASP A 73 15.23 6.16 -1.52
CA ASP A 73 15.72 7.25 -2.37
C ASP A 73 16.50 6.71 -3.57
N SER A 74 17.46 5.80 -3.35
CA SER A 74 18.22 5.16 -4.44
C SER A 74 17.30 4.50 -5.47
N ARG A 75 16.26 3.77 -5.03
CA ARG A 75 15.28 3.14 -5.94
C ARG A 75 14.42 4.16 -6.68
N ALA A 76 14.05 5.26 -6.02
CA ALA A 76 13.28 6.32 -6.67
C ALA A 76 14.10 7.07 -7.72
N GLN A 77 15.40 7.29 -7.47
CA GLN A 77 16.33 7.85 -8.46
C GLN A 77 16.52 6.90 -9.64
N GLU A 78 16.66 5.59 -9.41
CA GLU A 78 16.75 4.59 -10.48
C GLU A 78 15.48 4.58 -11.34
N MET A 79 14.30 4.62 -10.70
CA MET A 79 13.01 4.72 -11.38
C MET A 79 12.92 5.99 -12.25
N SER A 80 13.30 7.14 -11.70
CA SER A 80 13.33 8.42 -12.42
C SER A 80 14.28 8.40 -13.63
N ASN A 81 15.47 7.83 -13.45
CA ASN A 81 16.46 7.68 -14.52
C ASN A 81 15.96 6.74 -15.62
N THR A 82 15.32 5.63 -15.24
CA THR A 82 14.73 4.67 -16.18
C THR A 82 13.60 5.32 -16.97
N TYR A 83 12.73 6.10 -16.31
CA TYR A 83 11.66 6.84 -16.97
C TYR A 83 12.20 7.91 -17.93
N SER A 84 13.25 8.64 -17.54
CA SER A 84 13.90 9.64 -18.41
C SER A 84 14.50 9.02 -19.68
N LYS A 85 15.13 7.84 -19.54
CA LYS A 85 15.62 7.05 -20.68
C LYS A 85 14.47 6.56 -21.56
N LEU A 86 13.35 6.17 -20.95
CA LEU A 86 12.15 5.74 -21.65
C LEU A 86 11.60 6.87 -22.52
N LEU A 87 11.41 8.08 -21.96
CA LEU A 87 10.95 9.25 -22.71
C LEU A 87 11.83 9.53 -23.92
N THR A 88 13.15 9.55 -23.72
CA THR A 88 14.13 9.77 -24.79
C THR A 88 14.01 8.72 -25.89
N LYS A 89 13.84 7.44 -25.51
CA LYS A 89 13.70 6.32 -26.45
C LYS A 89 12.44 6.40 -27.30
N PHE A 90 11.36 6.93 -26.75
CA PHE A 90 10.08 7.11 -27.46
C PHE A 90 9.96 8.48 -28.15
N GLY A 91 10.99 9.32 -28.09
CA GLY A 91 10.98 10.67 -28.69
C GLY A 91 10.11 11.67 -27.94
N GLU A 92 9.75 11.36 -26.69
CA GLU A 92 8.97 12.24 -25.83
C GLU A 92 9.84 13.32 -25.20
N LYS A 93 9.24 14.45 -24.87
CA LYS A 93 9.91 15.56 -24.20
C LYS A 93 10.42 15.14 -22.81
N VAL A 94 11.64 15.53 -22.47
CA VAL A 94 12.15 15.35 -21.10
C VAL A 94 11.29 16.16 -20.12
N GLY A 95 10.85 15.52 -19.03
CA GLY A 95 9.97 16.13 -18.03
C GLY A 95 8.48 16.01 -18.34
N THR A 96 8.08 15.20 -19.33
CA THR A 96 6.69 14.72 -19.43
C THR A 96 6.32 13.97 -18.14
N ASP A 97 5.07 14.11 -17.70
CA ASP A 97 4.56 13.45 -16.50
C ASP A 97 4.37 11.94 -16.75
N SER A 98 4.81 11.14 -15.77
CA SER A 98 4.80 9.67 -15.85
C SER A 98 3.40 9.09 -16.03
N GLU A 99 2.46 9.60 -15.25
CA GLU A 99 1.06 9.23 -15.23
C GLU A 99 0.41 9.45 -16.61
N ASP A 100 0.69 10.58 -17.26
CA ASP A 100 0.14 10.92 -18.58
C ASP A 100 0.72 10.03 -19.68
N PHE A 101 2.04 9.80 -19.64
CA PHE A 101 2.70 8.90 -20.56
C PHE A 101 2.15 7.47 -20.45
N PHE A 102 2.06 6.94 -19.23
CA PHE A 102 1.55 5.58 -19.02
C PHE A 102 0.03 5.47 -19.21
N ALA A 103 -0.75 6.52 -18.95
CA ALA A 103 -2.18 6.57 -19.24
C ALA A 103 -2.45 6.43 -20.75
N THR A 104 -1.64 7.09 -21.58
CA THR A 104 -1.72 6.98 -23.04
C THR A 104 -1.49 5.53 -23.51
N ILE A 105 -0.46 4.86 -22.97
CA ILE A 105 -0.17 3.45 -23.29
C ILE A 105 -1.30 2.54 -22.77
N SER A 106 -1.77 2.78 -21.55
CA SER A 106 -2.88 2.03 -20.94
C SER A 106 -4.15 2.11 -21.80
N GLN A 107 -4.51 3.31 -22.26
CA GLN A 107 -5.64 3.53 -23.16
C GLN A 107 -5.46 2.81 -24.50
N PHE A 108 -4.26 2.87 -25.09
CA PHE A 108 -3.95 2.11 -26.30
C PHE A 108 -4.18 0.60 -26.10
N LEU A 109 -3.69 0.03 -25.00
CA LEU A 109 -3.86 -1.39 -24.70
C LEU A 109 -5.33 -1.77 -24.54
N ILE A 110 -6.12 -0.95 -23.86
CA ILE A 110 -7.57 -1.16 -23.71
C ILE A 110 -8.25 -1.19 -25.08
N GLN A 111 -7.99 -0.19 -25.94
CA GLN A 111 -8.61 -0.11 -27.27
C GLN A 111 -8.15 -1.23 -28.20
N PHE A 112 -6.85 -1.53 -28.21
CA PHE A 112 -6.29 -2.62 -28.99
C PHE A 112 -6.94 -3.96 -28.62
N ASN A 113 -7.07 -4.24 -27.32
CA ASN A 113 -7.70 -5.45 -26.84
C ASN A 113 -9.18 -5.51 -27.23
N LYS A 114 -9.90 -4.39 -27.15
CA LYS A 114 -11.29 -4.32 -27.61
C LYS A 114 -11.43 -4.75 -29.07
N VAL A 115 -10.60 -4.20 -29.97
CA VAL A 115 -10.62 -4.56 -31.40
C VAL A 115 -10.24 -6.02 -31.64
N VAL A 116 -9.26 -6.57 -30.91
CA VAL A 116 -8.88 -7.98 -30.99
C VAL A 116 -10.05 -8.89 -30.59
N GLN A 117 -10.75 -8.55 -29.50
CA GLN A 117 -11.92 -9.32 -29.05
C GLN A 117 -13.11 -9.23 -30.02
N GLU A 118 -13.35 -8.06 -30.60
CA GLU A 118 -14.38 -7.86 -31.64
C GLU A 118 -14.08 -8.71 -32.88
N LYS A 119 -12.82 -8.74 -33.33
CA LYS A 119 -12.42 -9.59 -34.46
C LYS A 119 -12.60 -11.09 -34.14
N LEU A 120 -12.17 -11.55 -32.97
CA LEU A 120 -12.31 -12.96 -32.58
C LEU A 120 -13.78 -13.38 -32.47
N SER A 121 -14.65 -12.51 -31.97
CA SER A 121 -16.09 -12.79 -31.87
C SER A 121 -16.82 -12.74 -33.22
N SER A 122 -16.38 -11.87 -34.14
CA SER A 122 -16.98 -11.72 -35.48
C SER A 122 -16.77 -12.92 -36.43
N VAL A 123 -15.78 -13.79 -36.18
CA VAL A 123 -15.51 -14.99 -37.00
C VAL A 123 -16.60 -16.07 -36.85
N SER A 124 -17.55 -15.92 -35.91
CA SER A 124 -18.65 -16.87 -35.68
C SER A 124 -19.95 -16.59 -36.44
N ARG A 125 -20.00 -15.56 -37.31
CA ARG A 125 -21.18 -15.29 -38.16
C ARG A 125 -20.78 -15.16 -39.64
N PRO A 126 -21.34 -15.96 -40.56
CA PRO A 126 -21.20 -15.68 -41.99
C PRO A 126 -21.99 -14.41 -42.29
N SER A 127 -21.29 -13.29 -42.49
CA SER A 127 -21.93 -12.00 -42.79
C SER A 127 -21.80 -11.69 -44.28
N SER A 128 -22.87 -11.96 -45.01
CA SER A 128 -23.20 -11.22 -46.22
C SER A 128 -23.74 -9.85 -45.81
N ALA A 129 -22.91 -8.81 -45.79
CA ALA A 129 -23.34 -7.45 -46.06
C ALA A 129 -22.14 -6.49 -46.08
N VAL A 130 -21.84 -6.05 -47.29
CA VAL A 130 -21.20 -4.78 -47.64
C VAL A 130 -21.74 -3.65 -46.77
N LEU A 131 -20.88 -2.79 -46.21
CA LEU A 131 -21.21 -1.38 -46.00
C LEU A 131 -19.98 -0.48 -45.71
N LYS A 132 -19.74 0.37 -46.72
CA LYS A 132 -19.35 1.80 -46.72
C LYS A 132 -18.60 2.35 -45.50
N TYR A 133 -17.35 2.74 -45.78
CA TYR A 133 -16.59 3.75 -45.06
C TYR A 133 -17.30 5.11 -45.14
N GLN A 134 -17.56 5.71 -43.98
CA GLN A 134 -17.91 7.12 -43.86
C GLN A 134 -17.05 7.70 -42.73
N SER A 135 -16.04 8.50 -43.11
CA SER A 135 -15.24 9.30 -42.18
C SER A 135 -16.14 10.33 -41.50
N GLN A 136 -16.04 10.41 -40.17
CA GLN A 136 -16.43 11.60 -39.42
C GLN A 136 -15.39 11.88 -38.35
N ASP A 137 -14.94 13.13 -38.37
CA ASP A 137 -14.08 13.78 -37.40
C ASP A 137 -14.61 13.67 -35.97
N CYS A 138 -13.71 13.43 -35.01
CA CYS A 138 -14.00 13.60 -33.59
C CYS A 138 -13.08 14.67 -33.01
N ASN A 139 -13.66 15.86 -32.93
CA ASN A 139 -13.21 16.99 -32.14
C ASN A 139 -13.29 16.69 -30.63
N ALA A 140 -12.47 17.44 -29.90
CA ALA A 140 -12.30 17.45 -28.45
C ALA A 140 -13.59 17.53 -27.63
N GLN A 141 -13.68 16.74 -26.56
CA GLN A 141 -14.44 17.09 -25.37
C GLN A 141 -13.70 16.69 -24.09
N LYS A 142 -13.20 17.73 -23.43
CA LYS A 142 -12.79 17.83 -22.03
C LYS A 142 -13.97 17.41 -21.14
N LYS A 143 -13.79 16.44 -20.24
CA LYS A 143 -14.68 16.25 -19.09
C LYS A 143 -13.86 16.00 -17.83
N GLU A 144 -14.08 16.90 -16.89
CA GLU A 144 -13.64 16.87 -15.50
C GLU A 144 -14.20 15.65 -14.77
N THR A 145 -13.34 14.95 -14.04
CA THR A 145 -13.69 14.20 -12.82
C THR A 145 -12.49 14.30 -11.87
N SER A 146 -12.52 15.20 -10.90
CA SER A 146 -13.08 15.00 -9.55
C SER A 146 -12.24 14.04 -8.68
N ASN A 147 -11.29 14.67 -7.98
CA ASN A 147 -10.78 14.40 -6.63
C ASN A 147 -11.04 13.02 -6.00
N LYS A 148 -9.95 12.30 -5.74
CA LYS A 148 -9.78 11.54 -4.48
C LYS A 148 -8.31 11.27 -4.20
N SER A 149 -7.70 12.15 -3.41
CA SER A 149 -6.48 11.87 -2.66
C SER A 149 -6.76 10.75 -1.66
N LYS A 150 -5.95 9.69 -1.68
CA LYS A 150 -5.68 8.86 -0.51
C LYS A 150 -4.21 8.43 -0.53
N SER A 151 -3.48 8.97 0.44
CA SER A 151 -2.14 8.55 0.82
C SER A 151 -2.10 7.07 1.13
N LEU A 152 -1.02 6.38 0.76
CA LEU A 152 -0.64 5.13 1.41
C LEU A 152 0.86 4.89 1.27
N GLN A 153 1.49 4.93 2.45
CA GLN A 153 2.89 4.60 2.68
C GLN A 153 3.10 3.08 2.68
N LYS A 154 4.24 2.71 2.06
CA LYS A 154 5.36 1.93 2.60
C LYS A 154 5.64 0.49 2.10
N ALA A 155 6.89 0.40 1.62
CA ALA A 155 7.75 -0.70 1.18
C ALA A 155 8.00 -1.77 2.27
N LEU A 156 8.18 -3.06 1.95
CA LEU A 156 9.20 -3.77 1.14
C LEU A 156 10.63 -3.71 1.71
N THR A 157 11.02 -4.85 2.29
CA THR A 157 12.34 -5.27 2.79
C THR A 157 13.28 -5.61 1.62
N ILE A 158 14.59 -5.37 1.72
CA ILE A 158 15.71 -6.25 1.28
C ILE A 158 17.08 -5.54 1.46
N ASP A 159 18.00 -6.34 2.03
CA ASP A 159 19.46 -6.46 2.03
C ASP A 159 20.43 -5.29 1.76
N VAL A 160 21.43 -5.27 2.64
CA VAL A 160 22.46 -4.26 2.92
C VAL A 160 23.64 -4.37 1.95
N ILE A 161 24.03 -3.24 1.35
CA ILE A 161 25.37 -3.04 0.77
C ILE A 161 25.91 -1.69 1.25
N GLU A 162 27.18 -1.69 1.66
CA GLU A 162 27.89 -0.65 2.40
C GLU A 162 28.71 0.25 1.45
N THR A 163 28.53 1.57 1.52
CA THR A 163 29.49 2.56 0.97
C THR A 163 29.43 3.90 1.70
N ASP A 164 30.61 4.39 2.09
CA ASP A 164 30.90 5.68 2.73
C ASP A 164 30.78 6.91 1.78
N ARG A 165 30.29 8.05 2.29
CA ARG A 165 31.02 9.36 2.41
C ARG A 165 30.15 10.64 2.43
N VAL A 166 30.52 11.50 3.40
CA VAL A 166 30.73 12.98 3.41
C VAL A 166 29.52 13.95 3.48
N LEU A 167 29.62 14.83 4.49
CA LEU A 167 28.68 15.85 4.99
C LEU A 167 28.74 17.19 4.24
N GLY A 168 27.62 17.91 4.22
CA GLY A 168 27.52 19.33 3.89
C GLY A 168 26.31 20.00 4.56
N GLU A 169 26.57 21.06 5.33
CA GLU A 169 25.62 21.80 6.19
C GLU A 169 24.80 22.86 5.42
N GLY A 170 23.61 23.21 5.94
CA GLY A 170 22.78 24.32 5.42
C GLY A 170 21.54 24.65 6.27
N SER A 171 21.49 25.88 6.77
CA SER A 171 20.70 26.47 7.86
C SER A 171 19.25 26.96 7.55
N ALA A 172 18.39 26.99 8.60
CA ALA A 172 17.31 27.97 8.95
C ALA A 172 16.09 28.18 8.00
N THR A 173 14.84 28.53 8.36
CA THR A 173 14.16 29.03 9.59
C THR A 173 12.61 28.98 9.45
N ALA A 174 11.92 28.69 10.56
CA ALA A 174 10.62 29.19 11.09
C ALA A 174 9.45 29.68 10.19
N GLN A 175 8.22 29.21 10.44
CA GLN A 175 7.18 29.89 11.26
C GLN A 175 5.80 29.20 11.19
N SER A 176 5.14 29.18 12.35
CA SER A 176 3.90 28.47 12.69
C SER A 176 2.66 29.36 12.52
N ARG A 177 1.56 28.82 11.95
CA ARG A 177 0.21 29.37 12.11
C ARG A 177 -0.80 28.27 12.44
N LYS A 178 -1.44 28.41 13.60
CA LYS A 178 -2.55 27.57 14.10
C LYS A 178 -3.87 28.13 13.58
N ASN A 179 -4.63 27.34 12.82
CA ASN A 179 -6.04 27.63 12.53
C ASN A 179 -6.92 26.53 13.11
N THR A 180 -7.67 26.87 14.14
CA THR A 180 -8.68 26.04 14.79
C THR A 180 -9.98 26.17 13.99
N ILE A 181 -10.38 25.11 13.28
CA ILE A 181 -11.69 25.00 12.64
C ILE A 181 -12.45 23.87 13.32
N THR A 182 -13.53 24.22 13.99
CA THR A 182 -14.51 23.30 14.60
C THR A 182 -15.44 22.74 13.51
N PRO A 183 -15.51 21.41 13.31
CA PRO A 183 -16.48 20.84 12.39
C PRO A 183 -17.82 20.57 13.09
N ARG A 184 -18.88 21.13 12.51
CA ARG A 184 -20.29 20.93 12.84
C ARG A 184 -20.71 19.51 12.43
N SER A 185 -20.89 18.62 13.41
CA SER A 185 -21.31 17.23 13.22
C SER A 185 -22.81 17.13 12.92
N THR A 186 -23.17 16.77 11.69
CA THR A 186 -24.50 16.30 11.32
C THR A 186 -24.54 14.78 11.47
N ALA A 187 -25.05 14.33 12.62
CA ALA A 187 -25.18 12.91 12.97
C ALA A 187 -26.24 12.22 12.11
N LEU A 188 -25.84 11.71 10.95
CA LEU A 188 -26.63 10.76 10.18
C LEU A 188 -26.61 9.40 10.90
N LYS A 189 -27.76 8.96 11.41
CA LYS A 189 -27.99 7.63 11.99
C LYS A 189 -27.71 6.56 10.93
N ARG A 190 -26.46 6.09 10.83
CA ARG A 190 -26.06 4.94 10.02
C ARG A 190 -26.68 3.70 10.66
N LYS A 191 -27.63 3.08 9.96
CA LYS A 191 -28.12 1.73 10.29
C LYS A 191 -26.93 0.79 10.20
N SER A 192 -26.42 0.34 11.34
CA SER A 192 -25.34 -0.65 11.41
C SER A 192 -25.84 -1.95 10.79
N LYS A 193 -25.29 -2.33 9.63
CA LYS A 193 -25.56 -3.63 9.02
C LYS A 193 -25.07 -4.70 10.01
N LYS A 194 -25.97 -5.58 10.43
CA LYS A 194 -25.62 -6.79 11.18
C LYS A 194 -24.67 -7.60 10.30
N LEU A 195 -23.43 -7.78 10.76
CA LEU A 195 -22.45 -8.60 10.04
C LEU A 195 -22.75 -10.07 10.32
N GLU A 196 -22.73 -10.88 9.26
CA GLU A 196 -22.97 -12.31 9.34
C GLU A 196 -21.77 -13.00 10.03
N PRO A 197 -22.00 -13.86 11.03
CA PRO A 197 -20.93 -14.63 11.66
C PRO A 197 -20.31 -15.61 10.63
N LYS A 198 -19.00 -15.86 10.74
CA LYS A 198 -18.30 -16.82 9.89
C LYS A 198 -17.49 -17.78 10.77
N ALA A 199 -17.69 -19.08 10.56
CA ALA A 199 -16.96 -20.11 11.29
C ALA A 199 -16.57 -21.27 10.37
N ASP A 200 -15.29 -21.67 10.40
CA ASP A 200 -14.73 -22.77 9.60
C ASP A 200 -13.31 -23.13 10.10
N TYR A 201 -12.72 -24.19 9.56
CA TYR A 201 -11.34 -24.57 9.83
C TYR A 201 -10.33 -23.76 9.00
N LEU A 202 -9.32 -23.23 9.68
CA LEU A 202 -8.13 -22.64 9.07
C LEU A 202 -6.88 -23.26 9.69
N GLU A 203 -5.76 -23.19 8.99
CA GLU A 203 -4.46 -23.50 9.57
C GLU A 203 -3.86 -22.23 10.16
N LYS A 204 -3.40 -22.32 11.41
CA LYS A 204 -2.75 -21.22 12.11
C LYS A 204 -1.26 -21.50 12.24
N LYS A 205 -0.42 -20.54 11.89
CA LYS A 205 1.02 -20.62 12.16
C LYS A 205 1.29 -20.44 13.66
N SER A 206 2.09 -21.34 14.21
CA SER A 206 2.58 -21.31 15.60
C SER A 206 3.85 -20.46 15.72
N SER A 207 4.32 -20.21 16.94
CA SER A 207 5.58 -19.48 17.17
C SER A 207 6.79 -20.25 16.66
N ASP A 208 6.74 -21.58 16.74
CA ASP A 208 7.74 -22.51 16.20
C ASP A 208 7.61 -22.68 14.67
N GLY A 209 6.75 -21.90 14.00
CA GLY A 209 6.61 -21.88 12.55
C GLY A 209 5.78 -23.02 11.96
N LYS A 210 5.34 -23.99 12.78
CA LYS A 210 4.49 -25.10 12.35
C LYS A 210 3.04 -24.65 12.11
N TRP A 211 2.40 -25.24 11.11
CA TRP A 211 1.00 -25.03 10.83
C TRP A 211 0.14 -26.03 11.60
N ALA A 212 -0.91 -25.56 12.27
CA ALA A 212 -1.87 -26.42 12.95
C ALA A 212 -3.30 -26.05 12.53
N LYS A 213 -4.08 -27.05 12.14
CA LYS A 213 -5.51 -26.88 11.86
C LYS A 213 -6.25 -26.51 13.14
N ARG A 214 -7.03 -25.43 13.10
CA ARG A 214 -7.86 -24.91 14.20
C ARG A 214 -9.22 -24.54 13.64
N TYR A 215 -10.26 -24.69 14.46
CA TYR A 215 -11.57 -24.15 14.14
C TYR A 215 -11.61 -22.69 14.56
N PHE A 216 -12.08 -21.80 13.69
CA PHE A 216 -12.22 -20.38 13.97
C PHE A 216 -13.68 -19.98 13.94
N ASP A 217 -14.05 -19.06 14.82
CA ASP A 217 -15.38 -18.47 14.90
C ASP A 217 -15.25 -16.95 15.04
N LEU A 218 -15.82 -16.22 14.09
CA LEU A 218 -15.74 -14.77 13.99
C LEU A 218 -17.05 -14.13 14.40
N GLU A 219 -17.04 -13.42 15.52
CA GLU A 219 -18.23 -12.78 16.08
C GLU A 219 -17.89 -11.37 16.63
N GLN A 220 -18.65 -10.36 16.21
CA GLN A 220 -18.63 -8.99 16.78
C GLN A 220 -17.23 -8.32 16.87
N GLY A 221 -16.30 -8.65 15.96
CA GLY A 221 -14.94 -8.10 15.96
C GLY A 221 -13.98 -8.85 16.88
N LYS A 222 -14.38 -10.04 17.36
CA LYS A 222 -13.54 -11.00 18.07
C LYS A 222 -13.42 -12.27 17.24
N LEU A 223 -12.20 -12.76 17.10
CA LEU A 223 -11.90 -14.01 16.43
C LEU A 223 -11.51 -15.04 17.48
N HIS A 224 -12.42 -15.99 17.72
CA HIS A 224 -12.22 -17.11 18.64
C HIS A 224 -11.60 -18.28 17.86
N TYR A 225 -10.68 -19.00 18.48
CA TYR A 225 -10.20 -20.25 17.89
C TYR A 225 -10.12 -21.40 18.87
N PHE A 226 -10.30 -22.60 18.34
CA PHE A 226 -10.47 -23.84 19.08
C PHE A 226 -9.53 -24.91 18.54
N THR A 227 -9.23 -25.92 19.34
CA THR A 227 -8.53 -27.11 18.84
C THR A 227 -9.41 -27.87 17.85
N SER A 228 -10.69 -28.04 18.19
CA SER A 228 -11.71 -28.70 17.38
C SER A 228 -13.06 -28.00 17.57
N LYS A 229 -13.96 -28.14 16.60
CA LYS A 229 -15.34 -27.62 16.70
C LYS A 229 -16.04 -28.21 17.93
N GLY A 230 -16.68 -27.36 18.74
CA GLY A 230 -17.42 -27.77 19.95
C GLY A 230 -16.59 -27.93 21.23
N GLN A 231 -15.27 -27.71 21.17
CA GLN A 231 -14.44 -27.61 22.37
C GLN A 231 -14.48 -26.19 22.96
N GLY A 232 -13.96 -25.97 24.16
CA GLY A 232 -13.73 -24.63 24.70
C GLY A 232 -12.73 -23.84 23.84
N TYR A 233 -12.92 -22.52 23.70
CA TYR A 233 -12.00 -21.70 22.93
C TYR A 233 -10.63 -21.66 23.60
N ARG A 234 -9.57 -21.80 22.79
CA ARG A 234 -8.18 -21.71 23.24
C ARG A 234 -7.80 -20.28 23.55
N GLN A 235 -8.20 -19.36 22.68
CA GLN A 235 -7.89 -17.94 22.80
C GLN A 235 -8.88 -17.12 21.96
N THR A 236 -9.06 -15.86 22.39
CA THR A 236 -9.82 -14.84 21.68
C THR A 236 -8.87 -13.76 21.20
N ILE A 237 -8.98 -13.38 19.93
CA ILE A 237 -8.19 -12.32 19.32
C ILE A 237 -9.14 -11.14 19.06
N ASN A 238 -8.85 -9.98 19.63
CA ASN A 238 -9.56 -8.75 19.28
C ASN A 238 -9.05 -8.26 17.92
N ILE A 239 -9.93 -8.11 16.94
CA ILE A 239 -9.56 -7.69 15.59
C ILE A 239 -10.09 -6.30 15.22
N ARG A 240 -10.76 -5.61 16.13
CA ARG A 240 -11.20 -4.22 15.88
C ARG A 240 -10.00 -3.31 15.70
N GLY A 241 -9.96 -2.59 14.58
CA GLY A 241 -8.82 -1.78 14.17
C GLY A 241 -7.59 -2.57 13.72
N ALA A 242 -7.61 -3.90 13.78
CA ALA A 242 -6.47 -4.73 13.37
C ALA A 242 -6.31 -4.71 11.84
N PRO A 243 -5.11 -4.40 11.32
CA PRO A 243 -4.81 -4.56 9.89
C PRO A 243 -4.95 -6.02 9.47
N VAL A 244 -5.68 -6.26 8.37
CA VAL A 244 -5.87 -7.58 7.76
C VAL A 244 -5.52 -7.52 6.28
N ARG A 245 -4.53 -8.30 5.86
CA ARG A 245 -4.02 -8.32 4.48
C ARG A 245 -3.64 -9.73 4.03
N LEU A 246 -3.51 -9.94 2.72
CA LEU A 246 -2.91 -11.15 2.17
C LEU A 246 -1.40 -11.04 2.20
N LEU A 247 -0.72 -12.16 2.47
CA LEU A 247 0.72 -12.24 2.33
C LEU A 247 1.10 -12.30 0.85
N GLU A 248 2.05 -11.48 0.41
CA GLU A 248 2.43 -11.39 -1.01
C GLU A 248 2.99 -12.71 -1.57
N ILE A 249 3.72 -13.45 -0.72
CA ILE A 249 4.38 -14.70 -1.08
C ILE A 249 3.37 -15.84 -1.26
N ASP A 250 2.31 -15.87 -0.45
CA ASP A 250 1.27 -16.91 -0.51
C ASP A 250 -0.11 -16.29 -0.36
N ARG A 251 -0.83 -16.19 -1.48
CA ARG A 251 -2.19 -15.65 -1.55
C ARG A 251 -3.23 -16.47 -0.76
N ARG A 252 -2.87 -17.63 -0.22
CA ARG A 252 -3.72 -18.41 0.69
C ARG A 252 -3.50 -18.07 2.16
N VAL A 253 -2.51 -17.24 2.47
CA VAL A 253 -2.17 -16.83 3.83
C VAL A 253 -2.64 -15.40 4.08
N ILE A 254 -3.48 -15.26 5.10
CA ILE A 254 -3.95 -13.99 5.65
C ILE A 254 -3.03 -13.62 6.81
N GLU A 255 -2.49 -12.42 6.77
CA GLU A 255 -1.78 -11.77 7.87
C GLU A 255 -2.75 -10.87 8.64
N LEU A 256 -2.91 -11.15 9.92
CA LEU A 256 -3.73 -10.39 10.87
C LEU A 256 -2.81 -9.83 11.96
N VAL A 257 -2.66 -8.51 12.01
CA VAL A 257 -1.78 -7.84 12.99
C VAL A 257 -2.63 -7.35 14.16
N SER A 258 -2.56 -8.03 15.31
CA SER A 258 -3.15 -7.53 16.55
C SER A 258 -2.18 -6.61 17.30
N GLU A 259 -2.65 -6.00 18.39
CA GLU A 259 -1.81 -5.17 19.27
C GLU A 259 -0.60 -5.92 19.84
N THR A 260 -0.74 -7.23 20.08
CA THR A 260 0.28 -8.04 20.77
C THR A 260 1.04 -8.98 19.84
N ARG A 261 0.45 -9.36 18.70
CA ARG A 261 1.06 -10.36 17.83
C ARG A 261 0.50 -10.35 16.40
N THR A 262 1.35 -10.72 15.45
CA THR A 262 0.93 -11.06 14.09
C THR A 262 0.53 -12.52 13.97
N TYR A 263 -0.70 -12.76 13.50
CA TYR A 263 -1.25 -14.08 13.22
C TYR A 263 -1.21 -14.35 11.71
N HIS A 264 -0.78 -15.55 11.34
CA HIS A 264 -0.83 -16.02 9.96
C HIS A 264 -1.83 -17.17 9.87
N LEU A 265 -2.87 -16.97 9.06
CA LEU A 265 -3.98 -17.91 8.89
C LEU A 265 -4.02 -18.38 7.44
N ARG A 266 -4.07 -19.68 7.20
CA ARG A 266 -4.10 -20.26 5.86
C ARG A 266 -5.40 -21.04 5.64
N ALA A 267 -6.10 -20.75 4.55
CA ALA A 267 -7.28 -21.51 4.16
C ALA A 267 -6.93 -22.63 3.17
N LYS A 268 -7.84 -23.61 3.03
CA LYS A 268 -7.63 -24.75 2.13
C LYS A 268 -7.58 -24.35 0.65
N THR A 269 -8.38 -23.35 0.26
CA THR A 269 -8.53 -22.88 -1.12
C THR A 269 -8.41 -21.36 -1.20
N SER A 270 -8.07 -20.82 -2.38
CA SER A 270 -7.98 -19.37 -2.61
C SER A 270 -9.33 -18.68 -2.37
N ALA A 271 -10.42 -19.26 -2.90
CA ALA A 271 -11.78 -18.73 -2.71
C ALA A 271 -12.15 -18.64 -1.22
N SER A 272 -11.85 -19.70 -0.44
CA SER A 272 -12.07 -19.68 1.02
C SER A 272 -11.21 -18.60 1.70
N THR A 273 -9.98 -18.38 1.23
CA THR A 273 -9.11 -17.31 1.74
C THR A 273 -9.72 -15.93 1.51
N GLU A 274 -10.22 -15.66 0.31
CA GLU A 274 -10.85 -14.38 -0.04
C GLU A 274 -12.12 -14.11 0.78
N GLU A 275 -12.96 -15.13 1.00
CA GLU A 275 -14.12 -15.01 1.87
C GLU A 275 -13.73 -14.67 3.31
N TRP A 276 -12.70 -15.33 3.84
CA TRP A 276 -12.18 -15.07 5.18
C TRP A 276 -11.55 -13.68 5.29
N LEU A 277 -10.77 -13.25 4.30
CA LEU A 277 -10.18 -11.92 4.25
C LEU A 277 -11.27 -10.84 4.31
N LYS A 278 -12.31 -10.97 3.48
CA LYS A 278 -13.43 -10.03 3.43
C LYS A 278 -14.19 -10.00 4.77
N ALA A 279 -14.45 -11.14 5.37
CA ALA A 279 -15.12 -11.22 6.66
C ALA A 279 -14.29 -10.53 7.76
N LEU A 280 -12.99 -10.84 7.85
CA LEU A 280 -12.08 -10.25 8.83
C LEU A 280 -11.97 -8.72 8.64
N GLN A 281 -11.84 -8.23 7.41
CA GLN A 281 -11.81 -6.80 7.10
C GLN A 281 -13.11 -6.08 7.47
N ASN A 282 -14.27 -6.70 7.24
CA ASN A 282 -15.55 -6.12 7.63
C ASN A 282 -15.67 -6.01 9.17
N HIS A 283 -15.24 -7.04 9.89
CA HIS A 283 -15.30 -7.08 11.34
C HIS A 283 -14.23 -6.23 12.03
N SER A 284 -13.09 -5.94 11.37
CA SER A 284 -12.07 -5.04 11.92
C SER A 284 -12.47 -3.57 11.85
N GLN A 285 -13.47 -3.22 11.02
CA GLN A 285 -14.00 -1.85 10.91
C GLN A 285 -15.15 -1.53 11.89
N LEU A 286 -15.56 -2.49 12.72
CA LEU A 286 -16.56 -2.30 13.78
C LEU A 286 -15.99 -1.58 15.00
#